data_AF-U3AHF5-F1
#
_entry.id   AF-U3AHF5-F1
#
_cell.length_a   1.000
_cell.length_b   1.000
_cell.length_c   1.000
_cell.angle_alpha   90.00
_cell.angle_beta   90.00
_cell.angle_gamma   90.00
#
_symmetry.space_group_name_H-M   'P 1'
#
loop_
_entity.id
_entity.type
_entity.pdbx_description
1 polymer ?
#
loop_
_entity_poly.entity_id
_entity_poly.type
_entity_poly.pdbx_seq_one_letter_code
_entity_poly.pdbx_strand_id
1 'polypeptide(L)'
;MSDHLDTLKKLHTRVIDSRDGYKHSREDVADERGFVGFFDRRIAEREQFHTVIHRQLGAEGVDVSENGSTAAAAHRGWLSLKDSLTGNDEAVYDEIISGEEQLLKLYDDAISATTGKPEWSFLSSQRADVEKAITEHGRKRAATPPDPQILFGSICAVLRGRRIS
;
A
#
# COMPACT_ATOMS: atom_id res chain seq x y z
N MET A 1 -14.15 17.93 -16.35
CA MET A 1 -14.57 17.39 -15.04
C MET A 1 -14.57 15.89 -15.20
N SER A 2 -13.64 15.18 -14.54
CA SER A 2 -13.72 13.72 -14.45
C SER A 2 -15.11 13.38 -13.92
N ASP A 3 -15.79 12.40 -14.53
CA ASP A 3 -17.03 11.91 -13.95
C ASP A 3 -16.70 11.41 -12.53
N HIS A 4 -17.46 11.84 -11.53
CA HIS A 4 -17.29 11.38 -10.15
C HIS A 4 -17.31 9.84 -10.06
N LEU A 5 -18.05 9.19 -10.97
CA LEU A 5 -18.06 7.74 -11.11
C LEU A 5 -16.70 7.18 -11.54
N ASP A 6 -15.95 7.86 -12.39
CA ASP A 6 -14.60 7.41 -12.80
C ASP A 6 -13.63 7.42 -11.61
N THR A 7 -13.73 8.44 -10.75
CA THR A 7 -12.95 8.52 -9.50
C THR A 7 -13.26 7.33 -8.60
N LEU A 8 -14.54 7.01 -8.43
CA LEU A 8 -14.99 5.90 -7.57
C LEU A 8 -14.60 4.53 -8.14
N LYS A 9 -14.74 4.32 -9.45
CA LYS A 9 -14.28 3.11 -10.15
C LYS A 9 -12.78 2.91 -10.01
N LYS A 10 -12.01 4.00 -10.11
CA LYS A 10 -10.56 3.98 -9.92
C LYS A 10 -10.19 3.60 -8.48
N LEU A 11 -10.85 4.18 -7.49
CA LEU A 11 -10.66 3.80 -6.08
C LEU A 11 -10.98 2.32 -5.87
N HIS A 12 -12.16 1.86 -6.30
CA HIS A 12 -12.58 0.47 -6.21
C HIS A 12 -11.53 -0.49 -6.78
N THR A 13 -11.09 -0.23 -8.01
CA THR A 13 -10.06 -1.03 -8.68
C THR A 13 -8.75 -1.04 -7.89
N ARG A 14 -8.31 0.11 -7.37
CA ARG A 14 -7.05 0.19 -6.61
C ARG A 14 -7.11 -0.53 -5.26
N VAL A 15 -8.28 -0.58 -4.61
CA VAL A 15 -8.47 -1.37 -3.38
C VAL A 15 -8.34 -2.87 -3.68
N ILE A 16 -8.91 -3.33 -4.79
CA ILE A 16 -8.76 -4.72 -5.26
C ILE A 16 -7.30 -5.03 -5.59
N ASP A 17 -6.63 -4.17 -6.36
CA ASP A 17 -5.20 -4.36 -6.70
C ASP A 17 -4.33 -4.42 -5.44
N SER A 18 -4.66 -3.63 -4.41
CA SER A 18 -3.98 -3.68 -3.11
C SER A 18 -4.16 -5.01 -2.41
N ARG A 19 -5.39 -5.54 -2.39
CA ARG A 19 -5.71 -6.84 -1.79
C ARG A 19 -4.90 -7.94 -2.47
N ASP A 20 -4.91 -7.95 -3.79
CA ASP A 20 -4.27 -9.00 -4.56
C ASP A 20 -2.74 -8.91 -4.41
N GLY A 21 -2.16 -7.71 -4.40
CA GLY A 21 -0.75 -7.52 -4.05
C GLY A 21 -0.40 -8.12 -2.69
N TYR A 22 -1.20 -7.87 -1.65
CA TYR A 22 -0.97 -8.46 -0.33
C TYR A 22 -1.19 -9.98 -0.28
N LYS A 23 -2.15 -10.53 -1.04
CA LYS A 23 -2.35 -11.99 -1.15
C LYS A 23 -1.11 -12.67 -1.71
N HIS A 24 -0.58 -12.16 -2.81
CA HIS A 24 0.64 -12.70 -3.37
C HIS A 24 1.84 -12.52 -2.41
N SER A 25 1.95 -11.37 -1.71
CA SER A 25 3.06 -11.14 -0.76
C SER A 25 3.04 -12.13 0.38
N ARG A 26 1.83 -12.48 0.81
CA ARG A 26 1.58 -13.45 1.84
C ARG A 26 2.00 -14.86 1.44
N GLU A 27 1.92 -15.22 0.16
CA GLU A 27 2.39 -16.51 -0.37
C GLU A 27 3.93 -16.60 -0.39
N ASP A 28 4.60 -15.48 -0.67
CA ASP A 28 6.05 -15.42 -0.84
C ASP A 28 6.84 -15.16 0.47
N VAL A 29 6.17 -14.75 1.56
CA VAL A 29 6.83 -14.34 2.81
C VAL A 29 7.03 -15.49 3.79
N ALA A 30 8.21 -15.57 4.40
CA ALA A 30 8.50 -16.49 5.50
C ALA A 30 7.95 -15.96 6.84
N ASP A 31 7.44 -16.87 7.68
CA ASP A 31 6.82 -16.52 8.98
C ASP A 31 7.82 -15.90 9.97
N GLU A 32 9.11 -16.27 9.87
CA GLU A 32 10.20 -15.75 10.72
C GLU A 32 10.35 -14.22 10.67
N ARG A 33 9.88 -13.58 9.59
CA ARG A 33 9.94 -12.12 9.42
C ARG A 33 8.76 -11.36 10.04
N GLY A 34 7.75 -12.06 10.56
CA GLY A 34 6.62 -11.44 11.26
C GLY A 34 5.62 -10.67 10.38
N PHE A 35 5.71 -10.79 9.05
CA PHE A 35 4.81 -10.12 8.11
C PHE A 35 3.54 -10.91 7.75
N VAL A 36 3.50 -12.22 8.02
CA VAL A 36 2.35 -13.09 7.73
C VAL A 36 1.05 -12.50 8.28
N GLY A 37 0.99 -12.28 9.60
CA GLY A 37 -0.20 -11.72 10.23
C GLY A 37 -0.49 -10.28 9.82
N PHE A 38 0.51 -9.54 9.33
CA PHE A 38 0.30 -8.21 8.77
C PHE A 38 -0.45 -8.28 7.43
N PHE A 39 0.02 -9.10 6.50
CA PHE A 39 -0.64 -9.25 5.20
C PHE A 39 -2.05 -9.82 5.35
N ASP A 40 -2.26 -10.80 6.24
CA ASP A 40 -3.60 -11.34 6.51
C ASP A 40 -4.60 -10.26 6.94
N ARG A 41 -4.19 -9.37 7.85
CA ARG A 41 -5.03 -8.24 8.27
C ARG A 41 -5.32 -7.28 7.13
N ARG A 42 -4.34 -6.96 6.29
CA ARG A 42 -4.52 -6.05 5.15
C ARG A 42 -5.38 -6.66 4.06
N ILE A 43 -5.25 -7.95 3.76
CA ILE A 43 -6.11 -8.67 2.82
C ILE A 43 -7.58 -8.58 3.28
N ALA A 44 -7.85 -8.90 4.55
CA ALA A 44 -9.20 -8.85 5.10
C ALA A 44 -9.80 -7.43 5.08
N GLU A 45 -9.00 -6.42 5.44
CA GLU A 45 -9.43 -5.01 5.41
C GLU A 45 -9.74 -4.55 3.98
N ARG A 46 -8.87 -4.85 3.00
CA ARG A 46 -9.13 -4.50 1.59
C ARG A 46 -10.34 -5.26 1.03
N GLU A 47 -10.56 -6.50 1.45
CA GLU A 47 -11.77 -7.29 1.12
C GLU A 47 -13.05 -6.58 1.59
N GLN A 48 -13.05 -6.11 2.84
CA GLN A 48 -14.18 -5.33 3.37
C GLN A 48 -14.36 -4.02 2.63
N PHE A 49 -13.28 -3.30 2.33
CA PHE A 49 -13.35 -2.00 1.69
C PHE A 49 -13.94 -2.08 0.28
N HIS A 50 -13.41 -2.97 -0.56
CA HIS A 50 -13.92 -3.09 -1.94
C HIS A 50 -15.37 -3.57 -1.94
N THR A 51 -15.75 -4.51 -1.05
CA THR A 51 -17.14 -5.01 -0.95
C THR A 51 -18.13 -3.87 -0.69
N VAL A 52 -17.80 -2.95 0.23
CA VAL A 52 -18.67 -1.81 0.56
C VAL A 52 -18.75 -0.83 -0.60
N ILE A 53 -17.61 -0.52 -1.25
CA ILE A 53 -17.57 0.37 -2.41
C ILE A 53 -18.35 -0.22 -3.59
N HIS A 54 -18.13 -1.51 -3.89
CA HIS A 54 -18.81 -2.26 -4.95
C HIS A 54 -20.33 -2.21 -4.77
N ARG A 55 -20.80 -2.53 -3.56
CA ARG A 55 -22.24 -2.50 -3.26
C ARG A 55 -22.84 -1.11 -3.47
N GLN A 56 -22.13 -0.05 -3.08
CA GLN A 56 -22.62 1.31 -3.26
C GLN A 56 -22.64 1.73 -4.75
N LEU A 57 -21.61 1.38 -5.53
CA LEU A 57 -21.62 1.56 -6.98
C LEU A 57 -22.80 0.83 -7.64
N GLY A 58 -23.05 -0.42 -7.25
CA GLY A 58 -24.18 -1.20 -7.75
C GLY A 58 -25.55 -0.59 -7.38
N ALA A 59 -25.67 -0.02 -6.18
CA ALA A 59 -26.88 0.70 -5.76
C ALA A 59 -27.15 1.96 -6.61
N GLU A 60 -26.12 2.53 -7.23
CA GLU A 60 -26.22 3.64 -8.18
C GLU A 60 -26.36 3.18 -9.64
N GLY A 61 -26.52 1.86 -9.86
CA GLY A 61 -26.67 1.28 -11.20
C GLY A 61 -25.36 1.17 -11.98
N VAL A 62 -24.21 1.28 -11.29
CA VAL A 62 -22.89 1.18 -11.89
C VAL A 62 -22.35 -0.23 -11.70
N ASP A 63 -22.15 -0.94 -12.80
CA ASP A 63 -21.48 -2.23 -12.80
C ASP A 63 -19.94 -2.05 -12.84
N VAL A 64 -19.25 -2.75 -11.95
CA VAL A 64 -17.78 -2.75 -11.86
C VAL A 64 -17.27 -4.16 -11.64
N SER A 65 -16.14 -4.47 -12.28
CA SER A 65 -15.44 -5.74 -12.09
C SER A 65 -14.96 -5.88 -10.64
N GLU A 66 -15.23 -7.03 -10.01
CA GLU A 66 -14.61 -7.45 -8.74
C GLU A 66 -13.17 -7.99 -8.91
N ASN A 67 -12.74 -8.16 -10.17
CA ASN A 67 -11.36 -8.42 -10.50
C ASN A 67 -10.60 -7.09 -10.63
N GLY A 68 -9.33 -7.09 -10.23
CA GLY A 68 -8.45 -5.93 -10.29
C GLY A 68 -8.18 -5.41 -11.70
N SER A 69 -7.28 -4.45 -11.82
CA SER A 69 -6.91 -3.83 -13.10
C SER A 69 -6.27 -4.84 -14.07
N THR A 70 -6.30 -4.50 -15.37
CA THR A 70 -5.56 -5.25 -16.39
C THR A 70 -4.11 -5.43 -15.94
N ALA A 71 -3.65 -6.69 -15.96
CA ALA A 71 -2.50 -7.22 -15.25
C ALA A 71 -1.26 -6.31 -15.18
N ALA A 72 -0.93 -5.51 -16.20
CA ALA A 72 0.34 -4.78 -16.24
C ALA A 72 0.60 -3.80 -15.09
N ALA A 73 -0.41 -3.07 -14.60
CA ALA A 73 -0.21 -2.10 -13.50
C ALA A 73 -0.17 -2.80 -12.13
N ALA A 74 -1.13 -3.69 -11.88
CA ALA A 74 -1.15 -4.56 -10.71
C ALA A 74 0.12 -5.42 -10.60
N HIS A 75 0.59 -5.99 -11.71
CA HIS A 75 1.80 -6.82 -11.77
C HIS A 75 3.06 -6.02 -11.46
N ARG A 76 3.15 -4.74 -11.84
CA ARG A 76 4.28 -3.89 -11.44
C ARG A 76 4.27 -3.56 -9.95
N GLY A 77 3.11 -3.24 -9.38
CA GLY A 77 2.98 -3.00 -7.94
C GLY A 77 3.30 -4.25 -7.12
N TRP A 78 2.84 -5.41 -7.59
CA TRP A 78 3.19 -6.72 -7.04
C TRP A 78 4.71 -6.99 -7.08
N LEU A 79 5.34 -6.81 -8.24
CA LEU A 79 6.78 -7.03 -8.39
C LEU A 79 7.61 -6.10 -7.48
N SER A 80 7.21 -4.83 -7.35
CA SER A 80 7.88 -3.88 -6.44
C SER A 80 7.85 -4.35 -4.98
N LEU A 81 6.69 -4.82 -4.51
CA LEU A 81 6.53 -5.36 -3.16
C LEU A 81 7.24 -6.71 -2.97
N LYS A 82 7.28 -7.55 -4.02
CA LYS A 82 8.06 -8.79 -4.00
C LYS A 82 9.57 -8.51 -3.93
N ASP A 83 10.06 -7.56 -4.72
CA ASP A 83 11.46 -7.19 -4.73
C ASP A 83 11.88 -6.64 -3.36
N SER A 84 11.04 -5.83 -2.72
CA SER A 84 11.31 -5.36 -1.35
C SER A 84 11.33 -6.50 -0.32
N LEU A 85 10.49 -7.53 -0.48
CA LEU A 85 10.55 -8.76 0.32
C LEU A 85 11.86 -9.54 0.11
N THR A 86 12.58 -9.39 -1.00
CA THR A 86 13.93 -9.96 -1.11
C THR A 86 15.01 -9.12 -0.42
N GLY A 87 14.68 -7.87 -0.07
CA GLY A 87 15.52 -6.96 0.69
C GLY A 87 15.29 -7.04 2.21
N ASN A 88 15.66 -5.97 2.92
CA ASN A 88 15.49 -5.86 4.36
C ASN A 88 14.07 -5.39 4.75
N ASP A 89 13.74 -5.49 6.03
CA ASP A 89 12.41 -5.11 6.53
C ASP A 89 12.11 -3.61 6.36
N GLU A 90 13.13 -2.73 6.36
CA GLU A 90 12.96 -1.29 6.14
C GLU A 90 12.40 -1.03 4.73
N ALA A 91 13.00 -1.65 3.70
CA ALA A 91 12.55 -1.54 2.32
C ALA A 91 11.10 -2.05 2.13
N VAL A 92 10.73 -3.12 2.85
CA VAL A 92 9.35 -3.64 2.85
C VAL A 92 8.38 -2.60 3.40
N TYR A 93 8.70 -1.99 4.55
CA TYR A 93 7.84 -0.96 5.13
C TYR A 93 7.77 0.30 4.27
N ASP A 94 8.86 0.72 3.62
CA ASP A 94 8.87 1.87 2.72
C ASP A 94 7.94 1.68 1.52
N GLU A 95 7.98 0.50 0.89
CA GLU A 95 7.09 0.20 -0.23
C GLU A 95 5.61 0.13 0.21
N ILE A 96 5.34 -0.47 1.38
CA ILE A 96 3.99 -0.49 1.96
C ILE A 96 3.49 0.93 2.19
N ILE A 97 4.29 1.78 2.86
CA ILE A 97 3.92 3.17 3.14
C ILE A 97 3.62 3.92 1.84
N SER A 98 4.49 3.80 0.83
CA SER A 98 4.27 4.44 -0.48
C SER A 98 2.96 3.99 -1.12
N GLY A 99 2.67 2.69 -1.10
CA GLY A 99 1.43 2.12 -1.62
C GLY A 99 0.19 2.65 -0.91
N GLU A 100 0.24 2.76 0.42
CA GLU A 100 -0.85 3.28 1.25
C GLU A 100 -1.05 4.79 1.07
N GLU A 101 0.02 5.58 0.93
CA GLU A 101 -0.07 7.02 0.62
C GLU A 101 -0.73 7.27 -0.75
N GLN A 102 -0.44 6.44 -1.75
CA GLN A 102 -1.10 6.51 -3.06
C GLN A 102 -2.59 6.17 -2.95
N LEU A 103 -2.95 5.18 -2.13
CA LEU A 103 -4.35 4.82 -1.88
C LEU A 103 -5.08 5.94 -1.13
N LEU A 104 -4.44 6.57 -0.14
CA LEU A 104 -5.00 7.67 0.63
C LEU A 104 -5.40 8.85 -0.27
N LYS A 105 -4.57 9.20 -1.27
CA LYS A 105 -4.89 10.24 -2.25
C LYS A 105 -6.13 9.92 -3.08
N LEU A 106 -6.35 8.65 -3.43
CA LEU A 106 -7.57 8.25 -4.14
C LEU A 106 -8.82 8.33 -3.26
N TYR A 107 -8.67 8.07 -1.96
CA TYR A 107 -9.75 8.33 -1.00
C TYR A 107 -10.04 9.83 -0.88
N ASP A 108 -9.02 10.68 -0.83
CA ASP A 108 -9.19 12.15 -0.82
C ASP A 108 -9.98 12.62 -2.06
N ASP A 109 -9.58 12.15 -3.25
CA ASP A 109 -10.25 12.46 -4.51
C ASP A 109 -11.71 11.96 -4.51
N ALA A 110 -11.95 10.73 -4.02
CA ALA A 110 -13.28 10.14 -3.95
C ALA A 110 -14.20 10.89 -2.99
N ILE A 111 -13.73 11.24 -1.79
CA ILE A 111 -14.49 12.02 -0.81
C ILE A 111 -14.86 13.39 -1.38
N SER A 112 -13.91 14.05 -2.07
CA SER A 112 -14.18 15.32 -2.75
C SER A 112 -15.27 15.15 -3.82
N ALA A 113 -15.16 14.12 -4.65
CA ALA A 113 -16.13 13.81 -5.71
C ALA A 113 -17.53 13.44 -5.18
N THR A 114 -17.63 12.96 -3.94
CA THR A 114 -18.90 12.59 -3.30
C THR A 114 -19.40 13.62 -2.29
N THR A 115 -18.93 14.88 -2.37
CA THR A 115 -19.39 15.94 -1.46
C THR A 115 -20.91 16.12 -1.57
N GLY A 116 -21.60 16.08 -0.42
CA GLY A 116 -23.07 16.21 -0.35
C GLY A 116 -23.84 14.90 -0.60
N LYS A 117 -23.14 13.77 -0.74
CA LYS A 117 -23.73 12.44 -0.94
C LYS A 117 -23.55 11.56 0.32
N PRO A 118 -24.49 11.58 1.28
CA PRO A 118 -24.33 10.88 2.57
C PRO A 118 -24.19 9.36 2.44
N GLU A 119 -24.70 8.77 1.35
CA GLU A 119 -24.54 7.36 1.00
C GLU A 119 -23.06 6.93 0.84
N TRP A 120 -22.15 7.89 0.59
CA TRP A 120 -20.70 7.68 0.50
C TRP A 120 -19.91 8.03 1.77
N SER A 121 -20.59 8.36 2.87
CA SER A 121 -19.93 8.80 4.12
C SER A 121 -18.94 7.78 4.71
N PHE A 122 -19.08 6.49 4.37
CA PHE A 122 -18.16 5.43 4.80
C PHE A 122 -16.73 5.60 4.25
N LEU A 123 -16.55 6.35 3.14
CA LEU A 123 -15.21 6.59 2.56
C LEU A 123 -14.28 7.26 3.56
N SER A 124 -14.79 8.17 4.40
CA SER A 124 -14.01 8.84 5.44
C SER A 124 -13.50 7.86 6.51
N SER A 125 -14.30 6.86 6.88
CA SER A 125 -13.87 5.82 7.83
C SER A 125 -12.78 4.94 7.24
N GLN A 126 -12.97 4.45 6.01
CA GLN A 126 -11.96 3.63 5.33
C GLN A 126 -10.64 4.40 5.14
N ARG A 127 -10.72 5.68 4.75
CA ARG A 127 -9.56 6.57 4.65
C ARG A 127 -8.81 6.68 5.97
N ALA A 128 -9.52 6.87 7.09
CA ALA A 128 -8.91 6.96 8.42
C ALA A 128 -8.18 5.66 8.81
N ASP A 129 -8.71 4.51 8.42
CA ASP A 129 -8.05 3.22 8.63
C ASP A 129 -6.77 3.07 7.78
N VAL A 130 -6.77 3.56 6.54
CA VAL A 130 -5.55 3.65 5.69
C VAL A 130 -4.50 4.57 6.32
N GLU A 131 -4.90 5.76 6.80
CA GLU A 131 -3.99 6.71 7.47
C GLU A 131 -3.39 6.13 8.76
N LYS A 132 -4.20 5.37 9.52
CA LYS A 132 -3.73 4.65 10.70
C LYS A 132 -2.72 3.57 10.32
N ALA A 133 -2.91 2.86 9.20
CA ALA A 133 -1.94 1.89 8.69
C ALA A 133 -0.61 2.56 8.36
N ILE A 134 -0.60 3.69 7.64
CA ILE A 134 0.61 4.47 7.35
C ILE A 134 1.36 4.82 8.64
N THR A 135 0.64 5.31 9.65
CA THR A 135 1.22 5.66 10.95
C THR A 135 1.80 4.44 11.68
N GLU A 136 1.11 3.30 11.65
CA GLU A 136 1.61 2.04 12.21
C GLU A 136 2.91 1.60 11.53
N HIS A 137 2.95 1.63 10.19
CA HIS A 137 4.10 1.20 9.40
C HIS A 137 5.28 2.17 9.54
N GLY A 138 5.05 3.47 9.61
CA GLY A 138 6.09 4.46 9.90
C GLY A 138 6.78 4.22 11.25
N ARG A 139 6.01 3.80 12.27
CA ARG A 139 6.59 3.41 13.57
C ARG A 139 7.42 2.14 13.48
N LYS A 140 6.95 1.12 12.76
CA LYS A 140 7.68 -0.15 12.59
C LYS A 140 8.96 0.03 11.77
N ARG A 141 8.89 0.83 10.72
CA ARG A 141 10.05 1.29 9.95
C ARG A 141 11.09 1.95 10.84
N ALA A 142 10.69 2.94 11.66
CA ALA A 142 11.61 3.64 12.55
C ALA A 142 12.24 2.76 13.65
N ALA A 143 11.56 1.67 14.03
CA ALA A 143 12.06 0.68 14.98
C ALA A 143 12.97 -0.39 14.33
N THR A 144 13.00 -0.46 13.00
CA THR A 144 13.85 -1.39 12.26
C THR A 144 15.24 -0.78 12.13
N PRO A 145 16.32 -1.41 12.63
CA PRO A 145 17.66 -0.86 12.52
C PRO A 145 18.10 -0.82 11.05
N PRO A 146 18.76 0.27 10.60
CA PRO A 146 19.27 0.36 9.23
C PRO A 146 20.33 -0.71 8.99
N ASP A 147 20.40 -1.22 7.76
CA ASP A 147 21.37 -2.27 7.39
C ASP A 147 22.81 -1.81 7.68
N PRO A 148 23.57 -2.54 8.53
CA PRO A 148 24.96 -2.19 8.84
C PRO A 148 25.87 -2.17 7.59
N GLN A 149 25.49 -2.82 6.49
CA GLN A 149 26.27 -2.79 5.24
C GLN A 149 26.25 -1.43 4.53
N ILE A 150 25.24 -0.57 4.80
CA ILE A 150 25.19 0.81 4.27
C ILE A 150 26.15 1.74 5.04
N LEU A 151 26.49 1.42 6.30
CA LEU A 151 27.37 2.24 7.14
C LEU A 151 28.87 2.02 6.90
N PHE A 152 29.28 0.95 6.23
CA PHE A 152 30.69 0.69 5.91
C PHE A 152 31.19 1.36 4.62
N GLY A 153 30.29 1.88 3.77
CA GLY A 153 30.63 2.52 2.50
C GLY A 153 31.25 3.92 2.59
N SER A 154 31.04 4.65 3.70
CA SER A 154 31.46 6.06 3.81
C SER A 154 32.58 6.35 4.82
N ILE A 155 33.01 5.37 5.63
CA ILE A 155 34.02 5.62 6.69
C ILE A 155 35.41 5.04 6.34
N CYS A 156 35.53 4.07 5.43
CA CYS A 156 36.83 3.49 5.09
C CYS A 156 37.70 4.33 4.13
N ALA A 157 37.20 5.43 3.55
CA ALA A 157 37.97 6.26 2.61
C ALA A 157 38.92 7.28 3.29
N VAL A 158 38.80 7.53 4.60
CA VAL A 158 39.58 8.58 5.28
C VAL A 158 40.85 8.06 6.01
N LEU A 159 41.03 6.75 6.17
CA LEU A 159 42.13 6.18 6.98
C LEU A 159 43.20 5.37 6.19
N ARG A 160 43.36 5.59 4.88
CA ARG A 160 44.46 4.98 4.08
C ARG A 160 45.31 5.97 3.27
N GLY A 161 45.46 7.20 3.75
CA GLY A 161 46.13 8.29 3.01
C GLY A 161 47.25 9.03 3.73
N ARG A 162 47.99 8.41 4.66
CA ARG A 162 49.21 9.04 5.22
C ARG A 162 50.33 8.00 5.34
N ARG A 163 51.03 7.77 4.22
CA ARG A 163 52.34 7.14 4.21
C ARG A 163 53.37 8.25 4.36
N ILE A 164 54.09 8.21 5.47
CA ILE A 164 55.21 9.10 5.81
C ILE A 164 56.42 8.62 4.99
N SER A 165 57.00 9.51 4.19
CA SER A 165 58.40 9.47 3.73
C SER A 165 58.83 10.90 3.46
#